data_AF-A0A4P8EE17-F1
#
_entry.id   AF-A0A4P8EE17-F1
#
_cell.length_a   1.000
_cell.length_b   1.000
_cell.length_c   1.000
_cell.angle_alpha   90.00
_cell.angle_beta   90.00
_cell.angle_gamma   90.00
#
_symmetry.space_group_name_H-M   'P 1'
#
loop_
_entity.id
_entity.type
_entity.pdbx_description
1 polymer ?
#
loop_
_entity_poly.entity_id
_entity_poly.type
_entity_poly.pdbx_seq_one_letter_code
_entity_poly.pdbx_strand_id
1 'polypeptide(L)'
;MSAFWQLMLALASVAVLLGLMGVVRQLAAKWQIGAEVQRKLIHIGTGLYALVLPWLFPERWPVYLLVGVTLGVMLVLRLPNSRLGKTLHGVGRSSYGDLLLAISVGLCLFLAQDRLYLYVLPIAVLTLADAAAALAGSTYGTRFFKIEDGIKSIEGSVVFFFVTLLISILCLMVMTGLAPLNIIVLSVMVAGFGTLVEATSWRGFDNFFLPLGLLVFLSVHATSPLAELLTLAGIFAISIIIFRTVAPRIGLSKHAAHVYVITVFLLLAVTMVQNALLPILVLAAHAWARSAAPCGAKLPDLDVVAALALVSFGWLTLGTASGWNAVSFYGMTAMGMTLGLSALALTPKRPALRIAGLLAEAGAICLLYAGVISLNPDASNWNGAMWPVVLGCLFLAAAVPSFCPQWFLRARVGKLTLLALVIPLSTYLISIGISA
;
A
#
# COMPACT_ATOMS: atom_id res chain seq x y z
N MET A 1 21.51 0.86 26.16
CA MET A 1 21.37 2.32 26.32
C MET A 1 20.17 2.57 27.23
N SER A 2 20.26 3.39 28.28
CA SER A 2 19.10 3.63 29.16
C SER A 2 17.96 4.36 28.41
N ALA A 3 16.73 4.20 28.89
CA ALA A 3 15.55 4.84 28.29
C ALA A 3 15.70 6.37 28.23
N PHE A 4 16.33 6.99 29.23
CA PHE A 4 16.63 8.42 29.25
C PHE A 4 17.48 8.86 28.05
N TRP A 5 18.57 8.13 27.76
CA TRP A 5 19.43 8.45 26.61
C TRP A 5 18.71 8.22 25.28
N GLN A 6 17.86 7.19 25.20
CA GLN A 6 17.01 6.96 24.03
C GLN A 6 16.00 8.10 23.81
N LEU A 7 15.40 8.64 24.87
CA LEU A 7 14.53 9.83 24.78
C LEU A 7 15.30 11.06 24.31
N MET A 8 16.48 11.33 24.88
CA MET A 8 17.30 12.47 24.48
C MET A 8 17.71 12.36 23.01
N LEU A 9 18.07 11.16 22.55
CA LEU A 9 18.41 10.90 21.16
C LEU A 9 17.19 11.05 20.23
N ALA A 10 16.00 10.62 20.64
CA ALA A 10 14.77 10.84 19.90
C ALA A 10 14.42 12.34 19.77
N LEU A 11 14.59 13.13 20.84
CA LEU A 11 14.41 14.59 20.78
C LEU A 11 15.45 15.26 19.89
N ALA A 12 16.72 14.84 19.99
CA ALA A 12 17.78 15.29 19.10
C ALA A 12 17.48 14.93 17.64
N SER A 13 16.89 13.75 17.38
CA SER A 13 16.45 13.32 16.05
C SER A 13 15.45 14.30 15.44
N VAL A 14 14.44 14.71 16.23
CA VAL A 14 13.46 15.72 15.79
C VAL A 14 14.16 17.04 15.47
N ALA A 15 15.08 17.49 16.32
CA ALA A 15 15.84 18.72 16.08
C ALA A 15 16.69 18.64 14.80
N VAL A 16 17.33 17.50 14.53
CA VAL A 16 18.12 17.26 13.31
C VAL A 16 17.22 17.30 12.07
N LEU A 17 16.07 16.63 12.10
CA LEU A 17 15.13 16.61 10.97
C LEU A 17 14.53 18.00 10.70
N LEU A 18 14.16 18.74 11.75
CA LEU A 18 13.71 20.13 11.61
C LEU A 18 14.84 21.05 11.12
N GLY A 19 16.07 20.83 11.60
CA GLY A 19 17.27 21.52 11.15
C GLY A 19 17.52 21.29 9.66
N LEU A 20 17.43 20.05 9.19
CA LEU A 20 17.51 19.68 7.77
C LEU A 20 16.47 20.45 6.94
N MET A 21 15.20 20.45 7.37
CA MET A 21 14.14 21.20 6.67
C MET A 21 14.44 22.71 6.65
N GLY A 22 14.95 23.26 7.75
CA GLY A 22 15.35 24.66 7.86
C GLY A 22 16.50 25.01 6.91
N VAL A 23 17.54 24.17 6.86
CA VAL A 23 18.70 24.33 5.97
C VAL A 23 18.27 24.25 4.51
N VAL A 24 17.46 23.26 4.12
CA VAL A 24 16.95 23.15 2.74
C VAL A 24 16.15 24.39 2.38
N ARG A 25 15.29 24.90 3.27
CA ARG A 25 14.54 26.13 3.04
C ARG A 25 15.45 27.36 2.88
N GLN A 26 16.48 27.48 3.70
CA GLN A 26 17.42 28.61 3.64
C GLN A 26 18.24 28.58 2.34
N LEU A 27 18.78 27.41 1.98
CA LEU A 27 19.48 27.21 0.70
C LEU A 27 18.55 27.48 -0.48
N ALA A 28 17.29 27.06 -0.38
CA ALA A 28 16.32 27.33 -1.42
C ALA A 28 15.97 28.80 -1.60
N ALA A 29 15.88 29.55 -0.50
CA ALA A 29 15.73 31.01 -0.57
C ALA A 29 16.97 31.68 -1.16
N LYS A 30 18.17 31.19 -0.80
CA LYS A 30 19.45 31.73 -1.28
C LYS A 30 19.72 31.44 -2.76
N TRP A 31 19.37 30.25 -3.23
CA TRP A 31 19.67 29.76 -4.58
C TRP A 31 18.44 29.62 -5.48
N GLN A 32 17.30 30.16 -5.06
CA GLN A 32 16.01 30.08 -5.78
C GLN A 32 15.65 28.66 -6.22
N ILE A 33 15.90 27.67 -5.35
CA ILE A 33 15.62 26.26 -5.64
C ILE A 33 14.10 26.06 -5.71
N GLY A 34 13.63 25.46 -6.81
CA GLY A 34 12.21 25.15 -7.00
C GLY A 34 11.64 24.20 -5.92
N ALA A 35 10.34 24.32 -5.64
CA ALA A 35 9.66 23.55 -4.60
C ALA A 35 9.78 22.03 -4.78
N GLU A 36 9.85 21.54 -6.02
CA GLU A 36 10.03 20.12 -6.34
C GLU A 36 11.39 19.59 -5.86
N VAL A 37 12.46 20.34 -6.12
CA VAL A 37 13.82 19.98 -5.70
C VAL A 37 13.96 20.05 -4.18
N GLN A 38 13.35 21.07 -3.54
CA GLN A 38 13.30 21.14 -2.07
C GLN A 38 12.64 19.90 -1.47
N ARG A 39 11.49 19.48 -2.01
CA ARG A 39 10.78 18.28 -1.56
C ARG A 39 11.66 17.04 -1.68
N LYS A 40 12.35 16.87 -2.82
CA LYS A 40 13.24 15.72 -3.04
C LYS A 40 14.45 15.74 -2.11
N LEU A 41 15.05 16.90 -1.83
CA LEU A 41 16.15 17.02 -0.85
C LEU A 41 15.70 16.63 0.56
N ILE A 42 14.53 17.11 0.99
CA ILE A 42 13.94 16.71 2.28
C ILE A 42 13.68 15.21 2.29
N HIS A 43 13.04 14.66 1.24
CA HIS A 43 12.77 13.22 1.12
C HIS A 43 14.04 12.37 1.26
N ILE A 44 15.10 12.72 0.52
CA ILE A 44 16.41 12.03 0.59
C ILE A 44 16.98 12.13 2.00
N GLY A 45 17.02 13.32 2.60
CA GLY A 45 17.59 13.48 3.93
C GLY A 45 16.80 12.75 5.01
N THR A 46 15.46 12.79 4.95
CA THR A 46 14.61 12.02 5.88
C THR A 46 14.71 10.52 5.64
N GLY A 47 14.85 10.06 4.40
CA GLY A 47 15.00 8.65 4.06
C GLY A 47 16.35 8.08 4.48
N LEU A 48 17.44 8.83 4.27
CA LEU A 48 18.77 8.48 4.77
C LEU A 48 18.79 8.43 6.30
N TYR A 49 18.12 9.37 6.97
CA TYR A 49 17.94 9.32 8.41
C TYR A 49 17.17 8.07 8.84
N ALA A 50 16.07 7.76 8.14
CA ALA A 50 15.26 6.58 8.41
C ALA A 50 16.06 5.28 8.28
N LEU A 51 17.01 5.19 7.33
CA LEU A 51 17.88 4.03 7.20
C LEU A 51 18.69 3.76 8.47
N VAL A 52 19.19 4.79 9.14
CA VAL A 52 20.07 4.62 10.31
C VAL A 52 19.29 4.24 11.59
N LEU A 53 17.97 4.42 11.61
CA LEU A 53 17.13 4.20 12.81
C LEU A 53 17.34 2.84 13.52
N PRO A 54 17.41 1.69 12.83
CA PRO A 54 17.59 0.40 13.50
C PRO A 54 18.93 0.26 14.22
N TRP A 55 19.95 1.01 13.81
CA TRP A 55 21.26 1.01 14.46
C TRP A 55 21.38 2.10 15.53
N LEU A 56 20.58 3.16 15.40
CA LEU A 56 20.59 4.28 16.34
C LEU A 56 19.90 3.94 17.67
N PHE A 57 18.83 3.15 17.61
CA PHE A 57 18.04 2.78 18.77
C PHE A 57 18.12 1.27 19.05
N PRO A 58 18.63 0.86 20.22
CA PRO A 58 18.62 -0.55 20.62
C PRO A 58 17.21 -1.12 20.80
N GLU A 59 16.26 -0.29 21.27
CA GLU A 59 14.85 -0.66 21.40
C GLU A 59 14.04 0.02 20.30
N ARG A 60 12.89 -0.57 19.93
CA ARG A 60 12.06 -0.07 18.82
C ARG A 60 11.12 1.07 19.22
N TRP A 61 10.74 1.16 20.50
CA TRP A 61 9.75 2.14 20.98
C TRP A 61 10.13 3.62 20.72
N PRO A 62 11.41 4.06 20.79
CA PRO A 62 11.77 5.45 20.50
C PRO A 62 11.51 5.81 19.04
N VAL A 63 11.65 4.84 18.13
CA VAL A 63 11.35 5.05 16.70
C VAL A 63 9.84 5.25 16.51
N TYR A 64 9.00 4.47 17.19
CA TYR A 64 7.55 4.68 17.13
C TYR A 64 7.13 6.02 17.75
N LEU A 65 7.78 6.44 18.83
CA LEU A 65 7.58 7.79 19.38
C LEU A 65 7.96 8.86 18.35
N LEU A 66 9.11 8.73 17.69
CA LEU A 66 9.58 9.66 16.66
C LEU A 66 8.60 9.74 15.48
N VAL A 67 8.12 8.60 14.99
CA VAL A 67 7.11 8.53 13.92
C VAL A 67 5.81 9.20 14.38
N GLY A 68 5.32 8.88 15.59
CA GLY A 68 4.11 9.47 16.15
C GLY A 68 4.18 10.99 16.32
N VAL A 69 5.29 11.50 16.87
CA VAL A 69 5.56 12.94 16.99
C VAL A 69 5.62 13.60 15.61
N THR A 70 6.31 12.98 14.64
CA THR A 70 6.41 13.50 13.28
C THR A 70 5.04 13.61 12.61
N LEU A 71 4.21 12.57 12.71
CA LEU A 71 2.84 12.57 12.20
C LEU A 71 1.97 13.63 12.90
N GLY A 72 2.09 13.75 14.23
CA GLY A 72 1.38 14.76 15.01
C GLY A 72 1.74 16.18 14.57
N VAL A 73 3.05 16.47 14.44
CA VAL A 73 3.54 17.76 13.94
C VAL A 73 3.04 18.04 12.53
N MET A 74 3.15 17.07 11.61
CA MET A 74 2.67 17.23 10.24
C MET A 74 1.15 17.48 10.17
N LEU A 75 0.36 16.83 11.02
CA LEU A 75 -1.09 17.06 11.09
C LEU A 75 -1.42 18.45 11.64
N VAL A 76 -0.76 18.89 12.70
CA VAL A 76 -0.92 20.23 13.28
C VAL A 76 -0.55 21.32 12.28
N LEU A 77 0.52 21.13 11.52
CA LEU A 77 0.95 22.06 10.47
C LEU A 77 -0.06 22.17 9.32
N ARG A 78 -0.91 21.15 9.11
CA ARG A 78 -1.98 21.15 8.10
C ARG A 78 -3.30 21.74 8.62
N LEU A 79 -3.44 22.04 9.92
CA LEU A 79 -4.65 22.65 10.46
C LEU A 79 -4.81 24.10 9.95
N PRO A 80 -5.99 24.50 9.44
CA PRO A 80 -6.20 25.79 8.78
C PRO A 80 -5.96 27.03 9.68
N ASN A 81 -5.92 26.86 11.00
CA ASN A 81 -5.80 27.95 11.98
C ASN A 81 -4.49 27.94 12.78
N SER A 82 -3.50 27.09 12.48
CA SER A 82 -2.24 27.13 13.23
C SER A 82 -1.42 28.37 12.83
N ARG A 83 -1.04 29.20 13.82
CA ARG A 83 -0.14 30.36 13.61
C ARG A 83 1.21 29.93 13.01
N LEU A 84 1.67 28.72 13.37
CA LEU A 84 2.85 28.04 12.80
C LEU A 84 2.65 27.63 11.34
N GLY A 85 1.45 27.20 10.97
CA GLY A 85 1.07 26.90 9.59
C GLY A 85 1.22 28.11 8.71
N LYS A 86 0.71 29.28 9.11
CA LYS A 86 0.79 30.52 8.30
C LYS A 86 2.23 30.98 7.98
N THR A 87 3.19 30.74 8.87
CA THR A 87 4.64 31.02 8.64
C THR A 87 5.37 29.98 7.78
N LEU A 88 4.77 28.79 7.61
CA LEU A 88 5.29 27.68 6.81
C LEU A 88 4.49 27.44 5.50
N HIS A 89 3.31 28.05 5.37
CA HIS A 89 2.36 27.92 4.24
C HIS A 89 2.80 28.60 2.94
N GLY A 90 4.05 29.07 2.85
CA GLY A 90 4.65 29.49 1.57
C GLY A 90 4.91 28.32 0.61
N VAL A 91 4.81 27.08 1.09
CA VAL A 91 4.97 25.86 0.28
C VAL A 91 3.60 25.26 0.04
N GLY A 92 3.12 25.36 -1.19
CA GLY A 92 1.77 24.94 -1.61
C GLY A 92 1.41 23.53 -1.14
N ARG A 93 0.13 23.34 -0.78
CA ARG A 93 -0.56 22.06 -0.49
C ARG A 93 0.39 20.84 -0.45
N SER A 94 1.06 20.63 0.68
CA SER A 94 1.96 19.50 0.88
C SER A 94 1.25 18.19 0.51
N SER A 95 1.84 17.46 -0.43
CA SER A 95 1.43 16.13 -0.88
C SER A 95 1.21 15.22 0.34
N TYR A 96 0.28 14.26 0.25
CA TYR A 96 0.11 13.24 1.28
C TYR A 96 1.36 12.35 1.43
N GLY A 97 2.30 12.41 0.46
CA GLY A 97 3.53 11.62 0.44
C GLY A 97 4.40 11.70 1.69
N ASP A 98 4.52 12.86 2.35
CA ASP A 98 5.37 12.97 3.55
C ASP A 98 4.77 12.22 4.75
N LEU A 99 3.43 12.26 4.88
CA LEU A 99 2.70 11.48 5.89
C LEU A 99 2.81 9.99 5.60
N LEU A 100 2.64 9.62 4.32
CA LEU A 100 2.72 8.24 3.86
C LEU A 100 4.13 7.66 4.09
N LEU A 101 5.19 8.44 3.85
CA LEU A 101 6.56 8.05 4.15
C LEU A 101 6.75 7.73 5.63
N ALA A 102 6.31 8.64 6.53
CA ALA A 102 6.44 8.43 7.97
C ALA A 102 5.68 7.19 8.46
N ILE A 103 4.47 6.96 7.93
CA ILE A 103 3.69 5.74 8.20
C ILE A 103 4.45 4.50 7.71
N SER A 104 4.98 4.52 6.49
CA SER A 104 5.74 3.40 5.93
C SER A 104 6.99 3.07 6.72
N VAL A 105 7.74 4.06 7.20
CA VAL A 105 8.91 3.83 8.06
C VAL A 105 8.51 3.09 9.32
N GLY A 106 7.45 3.53 10.01
CA GLY A 106 6.95 2.87 11.21
C GLY A 106 6.46 1.44 10.94
N LEU A 107 5.66 1.26 9.88
CA LEU A 107 5.14 -0.05 9.50
C LEU A 107 6.23 -1.01 9.02
N CYS A 108 7.21 -0.53 8.24
CA CYS A 108 8.33 -1.34 7.82
C CYS A 108 9.15 -1.81 9.02
N LEU A 109 9.43 -0.93 9.99
CA LEU A 109 10.17 -1.33 11.19
C LEU A 109 9.39 -2.37 12.01
N PHE A 110 8.08 -2.19 12.12
CA PHE A 110 7.20 -3.11 12.81
C PHE A 110 7.13 -4.49 12.15
N LEU A 111 6.89 -4.54 10.84
CA LEU A 111 6.71 -5.78 10.08
C LEU A 111 8.04 -6.50 9.77
N ALA A 112 9.16 -5.77 9.68
CA ALA A 112 10.48 -6.37 9.48
C ALA A 112 10.92 -7.23 10.67
N GLN A 113 10.40 -6.94 11.88
CA GLN A 113 10.82 -7.58 13.12
C GLN A 113 12.35 -7.55 13.25
N ASP A 114 13.00 -8.70 13.45
CA ASP A 114 14.47 -8.79 13.58
C ASP A 114 15.20 -8.95 12.24
N ARG A 115 14.45 -9.07 11.13
CA ARG A 115 15.01 -9.25 9.79
C ARG A 115 15.35 -7.90 9.17
N LEU A 116 16.54 -7.40 9.48
CA LEU A 116 16.99 -6.05 9.12
C LEU A 116 16.90 -5.73 7.61
N TYR A 117 17.14 -6.72 6.74
CA TYR A 117 17.05 -6.53 5.28
C TYR A 117 15.62 -6.19 4.81
N LEU A 118 14.58 -6.62 5.54
CA LEU A 118 13.18 -6.29 5.26
C LEU A 118 12.84 -4.82 5.55
N TYR A 119 13.66 -4.14 6.34
CA TYR A 119 13.54 -2.71 6.60
C TYR A 119 14.47 -1.88 5.70
N VAL A 120 15.75 -2.24 5.67
CA VAL A 120 16.80 -1.42 5.02
C VAL A 120 16.61 -1.38 3.52
N LEU A 121 16.38 -2.53 2.86
CA LEU A 121 16.26 -2.58 1.41
C LEU A 121 15.06 -1.74 0.92
N PRO A 122 13.82 -1.91 1.44
CA PRO A 122 12.70 -1.13 0.94
C PRO A 122 12.83 0.38 1.16
N ILE A 123 13.37 0.80 2.31
CA ILE A 123 13.59 2.22 2.62
C ILE A 123 14.73 2.78 1.76
N ALA A 124 15.78 2.01 1.48
CA ALA A 124 16.89 2.42 0.62
C ALA A 124 16.42 2.61 -0.83
N VAL A 125 15.60 1.69 -1.34
CA VAL A 125 14.99 1.81 -2.67
C VAL A 125 14.11 3.06 -2.75
N LEU A 126 13.24 3.28 -1.76
CA LEU A 126 12.38 4.48 -1.71
C LEU A 126 13.18 5.79 -1.63
N THR A 127 14.35 5.77 -1.00
CA THR A 127 15.16 6.98 -0.78
C THR A 127 16.08 7.27 -1.96
N LEU A 128 16.83 6.26 -2.41
CA LEU A 128 17.93 6.41 -3.35
C LEU A 128 17.47 6.18 -4.79
N ALA A 129 16.70 5.11 -5.05
CA ALA A 129 16.26 4.80 -6.41
C ALA A 129 15.23 5.82 -6.91
N ASP A 130 14.27 6.23 -6.06
CA ASP A 130 13.29 7.29 -6.40
C ASP A 130 13.97 8.64 -6.67
N ALA A 131 14.97 9.01 -5.87
CA ALA A 131 15.74 10.23 -6.08
C ALA A 131 16.54 10.18 -7.38
N ALA A 132 17.24 9.07 -7.64
CA ALA A 132 18.00 8.88 -8.87
C ALA A 132 17.11 8.89 -10.11
N ALA A 133 15.95 8.25 -10.05
CA ALA A 133 14.96 8.22 -11.12
C ALA A 133 14.41 9.63 -11.42
N ALA A 134 14.10 10.40 -10.38
CA ALA A 134 13.63 11.77 -10.53
C ALA A 134 14.70 12.68 -11.16
N LEU A 135 15.95 12.61 -10.70
CA LEU A 135 17.06 13.39 -11.25
C LEU A 135 17.35 13.02 -12.71
N ALA A 136 17.39 11.72 -13.01
CA ALA A 136 17.60 11.24 -14.36
C ALA A 136 16.45 11.65 -15.28
N GLY A 137 15.20 11.53 -14.82
CA GLY A 137 14.02 11.91 -15.59
C GLY A 137 13.91 13.41 -15.85
N SER A 138 14.34 14.26 -14.91
CA SER A 138 14.33 15.72 -15.10
C SER A 138 15.47 16.21 -15.98
N THR A 139 16.62 15.52 -15.99
CA THR A 139 17.84 15.97 -16.67
C THR A 139 18.01 15.34 -18.06
N TYR A 140 17.68 14.05 -18.19
CA TYR A 140 17.91 13.25 -19.40
C TYR A 140 16.61 12.70 -20.01
N GLY A 141 15.46 13.00 -19.43
CA GLY A 141 14.18 12.50 -19.92
C GLY A 141 13.89 12.98 -21.34
N THR A 142 13.74 12.04 -22.27
CA THR A 142 13.30 12.32 -23.65
C THR A 142 11.96 11.68 -23.95
N ARG A 143 11.68 10.51 -23.34
CA ARG A 143 10.46 9.74 -23.57
C ARG A 143 9.57 9.78 -22.35
N PHE A 144 8.59 10.67 -22.41
CA PHE A 144 7.64 10.87 -21.32
C PHE A 144 6.33 10.12 -21.55
N PHE A 145 5.76 9.60 -20.47
CA PHE A 145 4.40 9.05 -20.44
C PHE A 145 3.57 9.74 -19.36
N LYS A 146 2.29 9.93 -19.67
CA LYS A 146 1.34 10.53 -18.72
C LYS A 146 0.88 9.48 -17.72
N ILE A 147 0.97 9.82 -16.45
CA ILE A 147 0.26 9.14 -15.37
C ILE A 147 -0.97 9.96 -14.99
N GLU A 148 -1.87 9.39 -14.19
CA GLU A 148 -3.11 10.08 -13.81
C GLU A 148 -2.89 11.40 -13.07
N ASP A 149 -1.75 11.56 -12.38
CA ASP A 149 -1.35 12.81 -11.74
C ASP A 149 0.14 13.12 -11.96
N GLY A 150 0.50 13.50 -13.19
CA GLY A 150 1.85 13.94 -13.54
C GLY A 150 2.41 13.34 -14.83
N ILE A 151 3.71 13.53 -15.03
CA ILE A 151 4.47 13.02 -16.17
C ILE A 151 5.68 12.26 -15.62
N LYS A 152 5.90 11.04 -16.11
CA LYS A 152 7.09 10.23 -15.80
C LYS A 152 7.87 9.95 -17.07
N SER A 153 9.15 9.61 -16.93
CA SER A 153 10.04 9.33 -18.07
C SER A 153 10.45 7.86 -18.07
N ILE A 154 10.64 7.30 -19.27
CA ILE A 154 11.17 5.94 -19.42
C ILE A 154 12.60 5.89 -18.87
N GLU A 155 13.40 6.92 -19.12
CA GLU A 155 14.77 7.03 -18.64
C GLU A 155 14.84 6.99 -17.11
N GLY A 156 13.95 7.72 -16.44
CA GLY A 156 13.81 7.68 -14.98
C GLY A 156 13.48 6.28 -14.47
N SER A 157 12.52 5.59 -15.08
CA SER A 157 12.17 4.21 -14.71
C SER A 157 13.31 3.20 -14.97
N VAL A 158 14.10 3.39 -16.03
CA VAL A 158 15.30 2.56 -16.29
C VAL A 158 16.35 2.78 -15.21
N VAL A 159 16.61 4.03 -14.83
CA VAL A 159 17.54 4.35 -13.73
C VAL A 159 17.01 3.78 -12.41
N PHE A 160 15.71 3.93 -12.13
CA PHE A 160 15.07 3.32 -10.97
C PHE A 160 15.34 1.81 -10.92
N PHE A 161 15.13 1.10 -12.03
CA PHE A 161 15.34 -0.34 -12.12
C PHE A 161 16.77 -0.73 -11.77
N PHE A 162 17.77 -0.11 -12.41
CA PHE A 162 19.17 -0.49 -12.20
C PHE A 162 19.70 -0.08 -10.82
N VAL A 163 19.28 1.07 -10.28
CA VAL A 163 19.65 1.48 -8.92
C VAL A 163 19.00 0.55 -7.90
N THR A 164 17.73 0.20 -8.10
CA THR A 164 17.02 -0.78 -7.23
C THR A 164 17.68 -2.16 -7.30
N LEU A 165 18.07 -2.61 -8.49
CA LEU A 165 18.79 -3.87 -8.70
C LEU A 165 20.10 -3.88 -7.92
N LEU A 166 20.91 -2.83 -8.03
CA LEU A 166 22.17 -2.70 -7.33
C LEU A 166 21.98 -2.67 -5.80
N ILE A 167 21.06 -1.84 -5.30
CA ILE A 167 20.73 -1.76 -3.88
C ILE A 167 20.28 -3.12 -3.35
N SER A 168 19.42 -3.82 -4.10
CA SER A 168 18.90 -5.13 -3.70
C SER A 168 20.00 -6.18 -3.63
N ILE A 169 20.89 -6.24 -4.62
CA ILE A 169 22.04 -7.16 -4.62
C ILE A 169 22.93 -6.88 -3.41
N LEU A 170 23.29 -5.61 -3.18
CA LEU A 170 24.16 -5.23 -2.07
C LEU A 170 23.53 -5.53 -0.71
N CYS A 171 22.28 -5.11 -0.49
CA CYS A 171 21.57 -5.37 0.76
C CYS A 171 21.43 -6.87 1.03
N LEU A 172 20.97 -7.66 0.05
CA LEU A 172 20.79 -9.09 0.25
C LEU A 172 22.13 -9.80 0.44
N MET A 173 23.18 -9.43 -0.29
CA MET A 173 24.50 -10.03 -0.14
C MET A 173 25.14 -9.74 1.23
N VAL A 174 25.00 -8.52 1.74
CA VAL A 174 25.62 -8.11 3.01
C VAL A 174 24.82 -8.59 4.22
N MET A 175 23.48 -8.64 4.12
CA MET A 175 22.59 -8.80 5.26
C MET A 175 21.94 -10.18 5.34
N THR A 176 22.18 -11.07 4.37
CA THR A 176 21.59 -12.41 4.33
C THR A 176 22.63 -13.46 3.95
N GLY A 177 22.38 -14.72 4.33
CA GLY A 177 23.17 -15.88 3.89
C GLY A 177 22.61 -16.58 2.65
N LEU A 178 21.87 -15.87 1.79
CA LEU A 178 21.21 -16.47 0.63
C LEU A 178 22.21 -16.87 -0.45
N ALA A 179 21.88 -17.91 -1.21
CA ALA A 179 22.70 -18.33 -2.34
C ALA A 179 22.79 -17.21 -3.41
N PRO A 180 23.94 -17.04 -4.10
CA PRO A 180 24.12 -15.96 -5.08
C PRO A 180 23.05 -15.92 -6.18
N LEU A 181 22.62 -17.09 -6.68
CA LEU A 181 21.57 -17.16 -7.70
C LEU A 181 20.21 -16.67 -7.17
N ASN A 182 19.86 -17.01 -5.91
CA ASN A 182 18.63 -16.52 -5.29
C ASN A 182 18.68 -15.00 -5.13
N ILE A 183 19.82 -14.45 -4.72
CA ILE A 183 20.02 -12.99 -4.60
C ILE A 183 19.79 -12.30 -5.96
N ILE A 184 20.35 -12.84 -7.04
CA ILE A 184 20.18 -12.26 -8.39
C ILE A 184 18.70 -12.28 -8.80
N VAL A 185 18.03 -13.43 -8.69
CA VAL A 185 16.61 -13.55 -9.09
C VAL A 185 15.72 -12.65 -8.25
N LEU A 186 15.87 -12.66 -6.92
CA LEU A 186 15.14 -11.77 -6.02
C LEU A 186 15.37 -10.30 -6.36
N SER A 187 16.61 -9.91 -6.63
CA SER A 187 16.95 -8.51 -6.94
C SER A 187 16.34 -8.06 -8.27
N VAL A 188 16.30 -8.94 -9.28
CA VAL A 188 15.62 -8.66 -10.55
C VAL A 188 14.11 -8.52 -10.34
N MET A 189 13.50 -9.38 -9.53
CA MET A 189 12.08 -9.29 -9.21
C MET A 189 11.74 -8.02 -8.42
N VAL A 190 12.53 -7.68 -7.41
CA VAL A 190 12.41 -6.45 -6.62
C VAL A 190 12.56 -5.22 -7.51
N ALA A 191 13.56 -5.20 -8.40
CA ALA A 191 13.77 -4.11 -9.34
C ALA A 191 12.59 -3.98 -10.32
N GLY A 192 12.13 -5.08 -10.91
CA GLY A 192 11.01 -5.10 -11.84
C GLY A 192 9.71 -4.64 -11.18
N PHE A 193 9.36 -5.24 -10.06
CA PHE A 193 8.16 -4.89 -9.30
C PHE A 193 8.22 -3.44 -8.77
N GLY A 194 9.35 -3.04 -8.16
CA GLY A 194 9.53 -1.68 -7.68
C GLY A 194 9.41 -0.64 -8.78
N THR A 195 9.96 -0.91 -9.97
CA THR A 195 9.83 -0.03 -11.14
C THR A 195 8.38 0.08 -11.60
N LEU A 196 7.62 -1.01 -11.58
CA LEU A 196 6.19 -0.95 -11.92
C LEU A 196 5.40 -0.14 -10.89
N VAL A 197 5.65 -0.34 -9.60
CA VAL A 197 4.99 0.43 -8.53
C VAL A 197 5.34 1.90 -8.66
N GLU A 198 6.62 2.25 -8.87
CA GLU A 198 7.05 3.62 -9.12
C GLU A 198 6.32 4.19 -10.33
N ALA A 199 6.40 3.54 -11.50
CA ALA A 199 5.84 4.04 -12.75
C ALA A 199 4.30 4.22 -12.72
N THR A 200 3.61 3.55 -11.81
CA THR A 200 2.14 3.58 -11.69
C THR A 200 1.61 4.32 -10.47
N SER A 201 2.46 4.68 -9.52
CA SER A 201 2.05 5.42 -8.33
C SER A 201 1.70 6.87 -8.64
N TRP A 202 0.80 7.44 -7.82
CA TRP A 202 0.30 8.80 -7.96
C TRP A 202 0.30 9.51 -6.60
N ARG A 203 0.30 10.85 -6.56
CA ARG A 203 0.05 11.66 -5.34
C ARG A 203 0.92 11.31 -4.12
N GLY A 204 2.12 10.79 -4.32
CA GLY A 204 3.02 10.38 -3.23
C GLY A 204 2.68 9.02 -2.59
N PHE A 205 1.78 8.24 -3.20
CA PHE A 205 1.44 6.89 -2.73
C PHE A 205 2.56 5.86 -2.95
N ASP A 206 3.50 6.13 -3.85
CA ASP A 206 4.77 5.42 -3.95
C ASP A 206 5.50 5.36 -2.61
N ASN A 207 5.47 6.44 -1.83
CA ASN A 207 6.04 6.46 -0.47
C ASN A 207 5.39 5.46 0.50
N PHE A 208 4.24 4.87 0.13
CA PHE A 208 3.55 3.82 0.88
C PHE A 208 3.65 2.44 0.24
N PHE A 209 3.20 2.33 -1.01
CA PHE A 209 3.12 1.04 -1.70
C PHE A 209 4.48 0.43 -1.99
N LEU A 210 5.46 1.25 -2.36
CA LEU A 210 6.78 0.75 -2.72
C LEU A 210 7.47 0.08 -1.52
N PRO A 211 7.68 0.74 -0.37
CA PRO A 211 8.41 0.11 0.73
C PRO A 211 7.65 -1.09 1.31
N LEU A 212 6.33 -1.00 1.49
CA LEU A 212 5.54 -2.09 2.06
C LEU A 212 5.36 -3.26 1.09
N GLY A 213 5.17 -2.99 -0.20
CA GLY A 213 5.10 -4.02 -1.23
C GLY A 213 6.39 -4.82 -1.32
N LEU A 214 7.55 -4.14 -1.31
CA LEU A 214 8.86 -4.79 -1.30
C LEU A 214 9.10 -5.59 -0.03
N LEU A 215 8.79 -5.02 1.14
CA LEU A 215 8.91 -5.71 2.42
C LEU A 215 8.11 -7.00 2.42
N VAL A 216 6.83 -6.93 2.04
CA VAL A 216 5.93 -8.07 2.12
C VAL A 216 6.31 -9.13 1.09
N PHE A 217 6.65 -8.74 -0.15
CA PHE A 217 7.19 -9.65 -1.15
C PHE A 217 8.42 -10.41 -0.64
N LEU A 218 9.41 -9.70 -0.08
CA LEU A 218 10.61 -10.30 0.48
C LEU A 218 10.31 -11.17 1.71
N SER A 219 9.36 -10.77 2.56
CA SER A 219 9.02 -11.51 3.77
C SER A 219 8.46 -12.91 3.48
N VAL A 220 7.83 -13.09 2.31
CA VAL A 220 7.26 -14.35 1.83
C VAL A 220 8.26 -15.15 1.01
N HIS A 221 9.02 -14.50 0.12
CA HIS A 221 9.83 -15.19 -0.90
C HIS A 221 11.34 -15.23 -0.65
N ALA A 222 11.87 -14.50 0.33
CA ALA A 222 13.33 -14.41 0.52
C ALA A 222 14.00 -15.78 0.75
N THR A 223 13.28 -16.73 1.35
CA THR A 223 13.78 -18.09 1.64
C THR A 223 13.27 -19.15 0.68
N SER A 224 12.54 -18.77 -0.38
CA SER A 224 12.01 -19.75 -1.34
C SER A 224 13.13 -20.41 -2.15
N PRO A 225 12.97 -21.68 -2.53
CA PRO A 225 13.88 -22.36 -3.45
C PRO A 225 14.02 -21.62 -4.79
N LEU A 226 15.19 -21.74 -5.43
CA LEU A 226 15.47 -21.08 -6.71
C LEU A 226 14.43 -21.40 -7.79
N ALA A 227 13.95 -22.65 -7.86
CA ALA A 227 12.95 -23.07 -8.84
C ALA A 227 11.61 -22.33 -8.67
N GLU A 228 11.17 -22.11 -7.42
CA GLU A 228 9.96 -21.34 -7.13
C GLU A 228 10.13 -19.87 -7.51
N LEU A 229 11.29 -19.28 -7.18
CA LEU A 229 11.61 -17.90 -7.55
C LEU A 229 11.62 -17.70 -9.08
N LEU A 230 12.23 -18.63 -9.82
CA LEU A 230 12.22 -18.60 -11.29
C LEU A 230 10.81 -18.76 -11.86
N THR A 231 9.99 -19.63 -11.27
CA THR A 231 8.59 -19.81 -11.65
C THR A 231 7.81 -18.53 -11.41
N LEU A 232 7.97 -17.90 -10.25
CA LEU A 232 7.31 -16.65 -9.90
C LEU A 232 7.76 -15.49 -10.80
N ALA A 233 9.05 -15.41 -11.13
CA ALA A 233 9.58 -14.44 -12.09
C ALA A 233 8.97 -14.63 -13.48
N GLY A 234 8.83 -15.89 -13.93
CA GLY A 234 8.14 -16.24 -15.17
C GLY A 234 6.67 -15.82 -15.17
N ILE A 235 5.94 -16.13 -14.10
CA ILE A 235 4.54 -15.72 -13.92
C ILE A 235 4.43 -14.20 -13.94
N PHE A 236 5.32 -13.49 -13.25
CA PHE A 236 5.36 -12.04 -13.24
C PHE A 236 5.55 -11.47 -14.65
N ALA A 237 6.55 -11.95 -15.40
CA ALA A 237 6.79 -11.52 -16.78
C ALA A 237 5.60 -11.79 -17.71
N ILE A 238 5.02 -13.00 -17.62
CA ILE A 238 3.84 -13.39 -18.40
C ILE A 238 2.64 -12.49 -18.04
N SER A 239 2.44 -12.19 -16.76
CA SER A 239 1.34 -11.33 -16.31
C SER A 239 1.40 -9.93 -16.93
N ILE A 240 2.60 -9.35 -17.05
CA ILE A 240 2.82 -8.05 -17.70
C ILE A 240 2.45 -8.13 -19.20
N ILE A 241 2.82 -9.21 -19.89
CA ILE A 241 2.54 -9.41 -21.32
C ILE A 241 1.05 -9.61 -21.56
N ILE A 242 0.42 -10.56 -20.86
CA ILE A 242 -1.02 -10.83 -20.95
C ILE A 242 -1.77 -9.53 -20.76
N PHE A 243 -1.39 -8.80 -19.72
CA PHE A 243 -2.05 -7.58 -19.40
C PHE A 243 -1.93 -6.49 -20.48
N ARG A 244 -0.73 -6.28 -21.04
CA ARG A 244 -0.53 -5.33 -22.14
C ARG A 244 -1.44 -5.64 -23.34
N THR A 245 -1.79 -6.92 -23.54
CA THR A 245 -2.66 -7.37 -24.63
C THR A 245 -4.16 -7.32 -24.30
N VAL A 246 -4.54 -7.60 -23.05
CA VAL A 246 -5.95 -7.69 -22.60
C VAL A 246 -6.51 -6.31 -22.21
N ALA A 247 -5.70 -5.45 -21.60
CA ALA A 247 -6.14 -4.14 -21.09
C ALA A 247 -6.92 -3.28 -22.09
N PRO A 248 -6.50 -3.16 -23.37
CA PRO A 248 -7.25 -2.38 -24.35
C PRO A 248 -8.61 -2.98 -24.70
N ARG A 249 -8.78 -4.29 -24.57
CA ARG A 249 -10.02 -5.01 -24.93
C ARG A 249 -11.13 -4.85 -23.90
N ILE A 250 -10.79 -4.55 -22.65
CA ILE A 250 -11.73 -4.40 -21.52
C ILE A 250 -12.08 -2.94 -21.22
N GLY A 251 -11.66 -2.00 -22.08
CA GLY A 251 -11.99 -0.58 -21.96
C GLY A 251 -11.40 0.12 -20.73
N LEU A 252 -10.38 -0.47 -20.10
CA LEU A 252 -9.64 0.18 -19.02
C LEU A 252 -8.66 1.21 -19.59
N SER A 253 -8.43 2.30 -18.85
CA SER A 253 -7.31 3.19 -19.15
C SER A 253 -6.00 2.41 -19.01
N LYS A 254 -4.98 2.74 -19.82
CA LYS A 254 -3.67 2.08 -19.75
C LYS A 254 -3.09 2.11 -18.33
N HIS A 255 -3.31 3.21 -17.60
CA HIS A 255 -2.82 3.41 -16.25
C HIS A 255 -3.58 2.56 -15.21
N ALA A 256 -4.92 2.67 -15.17
CA ALA A 256 -5.76 1.89 -14.25
C ALA A 256 -5.51 0.38 -14.41
N ALA A 257 -5.32 -0.03 -15.65
CA ALA A 257 -5.08 -1.39 -15.98
C ALA A 257 -3.70 -1.86 -15.42
N HIS A 258 -2.62 -1.07 -15.54
CA HIS A 258 -1.32 -1.43 -14.92
C HIS A 258 -1.46 -1.54 -13.40
N VAL A 259 -2.18 -0.60 -12.78
CA VAL A 259 -2.42 -0.56 -11.34
C VAL A 259 -3.16 -1.81 -10.86
N TYR A 260 -4.16 -2.28 -11.60
CA TYR A 260 -4.87 -3.52 -11.31
C TYR A 260 -3.97 -4.74 -11.35
N VAL A 261 -3.06 -4.81 -12.31
CA VAL A 261 -2.18 -5.99 -12.47
C VAL A 261 -1.16 -6.07 -11.38
N ILE A 262 -0.53 -4.93 -11.06
CA ILE A 262 0.42 -4.86 -9.95
C ILE A 262 -0.28 -5.29 -8.66
N THR A 263 -1.53 -4.86 -8.48
CA THR A 263 -2.35 -5.26 -7.32
C THR A 263 -2.67 -6.76 -7.33
N VAL A 264 -3.17 -7.31 -8.43
CA VAL A 264 -3.50 -8.75 -8.55
C VAL A 264 -2.26 -9.62 -8.42
N PHE A 265 -1.17 -9.24 -9.07
CA PHE A 265 0.11 -9.92 -8.96
C PHE A 265 0.61 -9.89 -7.52
N LEU A 266 0.61 -8.74 -6.86
CA LEU A 266 1.04 -8.64 -5.47
C LEU A 266 0.17 -9.50 -4.55
N LEU A 267 -1.15 -9.47 -4.73
CA LEU A 267 -2.08 -10.31 -3.98
C LEU A 267 -1.76 -11.80 -4.17
N LEU A 268 -1.56 -12.27 -5.40
CA LEU A 268 -1.23 -13.67 -5.70
C LEU A 268 0.18 -14.07 -5.27
N ALA A 269 1.14 -13.13 -5.31
CA ALA A 269 2.50 -13.38 -4.89
C ALA A 269 2.60 -13.48 -3.36
N VAL A 270 1.87 -12.66 -2.63
CA VAL A 270 2.03 -12.52 -1.18
C VAL A 270 1.05 -13.39 -0.40
N THR A 271 -0.13 -13.63 -0.94
CA THR A 271 -1.18 -14.37 -0.24
C THR A 271 -1.39 -15.73 -0.89
N MET A 272 -1.82 -16.70 -0.08
CA MET A 272 -2.27 -18.00 -0.61
C MET A 272 -3.36 -17.78 -1.65
N VAL A 273 -3.32 -18.54 -2.75
CA VAL A 273 -4.20 -18.34 -3.91
C VAL A 273 -5.67 -18.22 -3.52
N GLN A 274 -6.15 -19.08 -2.61
CA GLN A 274 -7.53 -19.04 -2.11
C GLN A 274 -7.88 -17.72 -1.41
N ASN A 275 -6.94 -17.13 -0.66
CA ASN A 275 -7.15 -15.87 0.08
C ASN A 275 -7.03 -14.63 -0.82
N ALA A 276 -6.44 -14.77 -2.01
CA ALA A 276 -6.39 -13.71 -3.02
C ALA A 276 -7.72 -13.55 -3.78
N LEU A 277 -8.57 -14.60 -3.84
CA LEU A 277 -9.78 -14.62 -4.67
C LEU A 277 -10.78 -13.52 -4.30
N LEU A 278 -11.08 -13.36 -3.01
CA LEU A 278 -12.05 -12.37 -2.52
C LEU A 278 -11.60 -10.91 -2.78
N PRO A 279 -10.35 -10.51 -2.49
CA PRO A 279 -9.82 -9.21 -2.90
C PRO A 279 -9.80 -8.97 -4.43
N ILE A 280 -9.53 -10.00 -5.23
CA ILE A 280 -9.59 -9.88 -6.69
C ILE A 280 -11.03 -9.62 -7.16
N LEU A 281 -12.03 -10.23 -6.51
CA LEU A 281 -13.45 -9.95 -6.80
C LEU A 281 -13.83 -8.49 -6.52
N VAL A 282 -13.20 -7.82 -5.55
CA VAL A 282 -13.41 -6.37 -5.33
C VAL A 282 -13.03 -5.56 -6.58
N LEU A 283 -11.92 -5.89 -7.23
CA LEU A 283 -11.48 -5.23 -8.46
C LEU A 283 -12.47 -5.47 -9.60
N ALA A 284 -12.98 -6.70 -9.73
CA ALA A 284 -14.00 -7.05 -10.73
C ALA A 284 -15.34 -6.33 -10.48
N ALA A 285 -15.82 -6.32 -9.23
CA ALA A 285 -17.03 -5.61 -8.82
C ALA A 285 -16.89 -4.09 -9.02
N HIS A 286 -15.70 -3.51 -8.77
CA HIS A 286 -15.47 -2.09 -9.05
C HIS A 286 -15.51 -1.79 -10.54
N ALA A 287 -14.90 -2.63 -11.38
CA ALA A 287 -14.93 -2.47 -12.83
C ALA A 287 -16.37 -2.53 -13.36
N TRP A 288 -17.19 -3.44 -12.84
CA TRP A 288 -18.61 -3.53 -13.16
C TRP A 288 -19.41 -2.31 -12.65
N ALA A 289 -19.22 -1.92 -11.39
CA ALA A 289 -19.88 -0.74 -10.82
C ALA A 289 -19.51 0.55 -11.55
N ARG A 290 -18.30 0.65 -12.10
CA ARG A 290 -17.86 1.79 -12.89
C ARG A 290 -18.58 1.86 -14.24
N SER A 291 -18.77 0.73 -14.92
CA SER A 291 -19.45 0.69 -16.22
C SER A 291 -20.97 0.83 -16.09
N ALA A 292 -21.58 0.22 -15.07
CA ALA A 292 -23.02 0.24 -14.87
C ALA A 292 -23.52 1.52 -14.17
N ALA A 293 -22.76 2.06 -13.20
CA ALA A 293 -23.15 3.23 -12.41
C ALA A 293 -21.95 4.18 -12.21
N PRO A 294 -21.62 5.01 -13.22
CA PRO A 294 -20.50 5.96 -13.15
C PRO A 294 -20.60 6.89 -11.94
N CYS A 295 -19.46 7.17 -11.30
CA CYS A 295 -19.38 8.05 -10.13
C CYS A 295 -18.60 9.34 -10.43
N GLY A 296 -18.75 10.36 -9.59
CA GLY A 296 -18.08 11.65 -9.72
C GLY A 296 -16.69 11.71 -9.09
N ALA A 297 -16.07 10.56 -8.77
CA ALA A 297 -14.69 10.52 -8.30
C ALA A 297 -13.73 10.87 -9.44
N LYS A 298 -12.65 11.60 -9.14
CA LYS A 298 -11.66 11.98 -10.15
C LYS A 298 -10.89 10.77 -10.69
N LEU A 299 -10.49 9.86 -9.80
CA LEU A 299 -9.61 8.73 -10.09
C LEU A 299 -10.11 7.45 -9.39
N PRO A 300 -11.29 6.91 -9.79
CA PRO A 300 -11.95 5.83 -9.07
C PRO A 300 -11.15 4.52 -9.04
N ASP A 301 -10.35 4.25 -10.07
CA ASP A 301 -9.55 3.02 -10.18
C ASP A 301 -8.36 3.02 -9.22
N LEU A 302 -7.82 4.22 -8.94
CA LEU A 302 -6.77 4.41 -7.96
C LEU A 302 -7.32 4.36 -6.53
N ASP A 303 -8.53 4.88 -6.32
CA ASP A 303 -9.21 4.80 -5.03
C ASP A 303 -9.41 3.34 -4.57
N VAL A 304 -9.79 2.42 -5.48
CA VAL A 304 -10.00 0.99 -5.13
C VAL A 304 -8.69 0.28 -4.80
N VAL A 305 -7.61 0.56 -5.51
CA VAL A 305 -6.31 -0.06 -5.19
C VAL A 305 -5.73 0.50 -3.90
N ALA A 306 -5.83 1.81 -3.67
CA ALA A 306 -5.47 2.40 -2.37
C ALA A 306 -6.28 1.80 -1.22
N ALA A 307 -7.59 1.66 -1.39
CA ALA A 307 -8.44 1.04 -0.37
C ALA A 307 -8.05 -0.41 -0.10
N LEU A 308 -7.87 -1.23 -1.15
CA LEU A 308 -7.46 -2.62 -1.00
C LEU A 308 -6.12 -2.73 -0.27
N ALA A 309 -5.10 -1.99 -0.68
CA ALA A 309 -3.80 -2.09 -0.03
C ALA A 309 -3.82 -1.59 1.41
N LEU A 310 -4.51 -0.48 1.71
CA LEU A 310 -4.65 0.00 3.08
C LEU A 310 -5.36 -1.04 3.96
N VAL A 311 -6.38 -1.72 3.43
CA VAL A 311 -7.06 -2.83 4.11
C VAL A 311 -6.14 -4.04 4.29
N SER A 312 -5.41 -4.44 3.23
CA SER A 312 -4.47 -5.56 3.27
C SER A 312 -3.36 -5.34 4.30
N PHE A 313 -2.66 -4.20 4.22
CA PHE A 313 -1.60 -3.85 5.17
C PHE A 313 -2.16 -3.60 6.57
N GLY A 314 -3.36 -3.03 6.70
CA GLY A 314 -4.03 -2.84 7.98
C GLY A 314 -4.31 -4.16 8.69
N TRP A 315 -4.91 -5.13 8.01
CA TRP A 315 -5.17 -6.46 8.57
C TRP A 315 -3.88 -7.24 8.84
N LEU A 316 -2.89 -7.17 7.94
CA LEU A 316 -1.58 -7.78 8.18
C LEU A 316 -0.94 -7.22 9.45
N THR A 317 -0.93 -5.89 9.60
CA THR A 317 -0.35 -5.21 10.77
C THR A 317 -1.10 -5.57 12.04
N LEU A 318 -2.43 -5.56 12.02
CA LEU A 318 -3.26 -5.95 13.17
C LEU A 318 -3.02 -7.41 13.57
N GLY A 319 -2.95 -8.32 12.59
CA GLY A 319 -2.66 -9.74 12.82
C GLY A 319 -1.29 -9.96 13.44
N THR A 320 -0.27 -9.26 12.94
CA THR A 320 1.09 -9.32 13.51
C THR A 320 1.16 -8.70 14.90
N ALA A 321 0.42 -7.62 15.17
CA ALA A 321 0.43 -6.92 16.45
C ALA A 321 -0.29 -7.67 17.57
N SER A 322 -1.41 -8.32 17.26
CA SER A 322 -2.17 -9.08 18.25
C SER A 322 -1.64 -10.49 18.45
N GLY A 323 -0.87 -11.02 17.49
CA GLY A 323 -0.49 -12.44 17.44
C GLY A 323 -1.58 -13.36 16.89
N TRP A 324 -2.79 -12.83 16.62
CA TRP A 324 -3.92 -13.59 16.11
C TRP A 324 -4.12 -13.37 14.62
N ASN A 325 -4.12 -14.45 13.85
CA ASN A 325 -4.26 -14.39 12.39
C ASN A 325 -5.53 -13.63 11.97
N ALA A 326 -5.39 -12.67 11.05
CA ALA A 326 -6.46 -11.77 10.61
C ALA A 326 -7.02 -12.10 9.20
N VAL A 327 -6.53 -13.15 8.53
CA VAL A 327 -6.83 -13.45 7.12
C VAL A 327 -8.32 -13.66 6.88
N SER A 328 -9.04 -14.33 7.78
CA SER A 328 -10.48 -14.55 7.66
C SER A 328 -11.28 -13.24 7.69
N PHE A 329 -10.89 -12.27 8.53
CA PHE A 329 -11.54 -10.97 8.61
C PHE A 329 -11.19 -10.05 7.42
N TYR A 330 -9.96 -10.18 6.91
CA TYR A 330 -9.57 -9.58 5.64
C TYR A 330 -10.47 -10.07 4.50
N GLY A 331 -10.70 -11.38 4.41
CA GLY A 331 -11.65 -11.99 3.48
C GLY A 331 -13.06 -11.42 3.62
N MET A 332 -13.59 -11.33 4.84
CA MET A 332 -14.92 -10.75 5.11
C MET A 332 -15.04 -9.28 4.71
N THR A 333 -13.97 -8.51 4.92
CA THR A 333 -13.92 -7.10 4.50
C THR A 333 -14.00 -7.03 2.97
N ALA A 334 -13.25 -7.87 2.25
CA ALA A 334 -13.29 -7.94 0.80
C ALA A 334 -14.67 -8.41 0.26
N MET A 335 -15.32 -9.36 0.94
CA MET A 335 -16.69 -9.78 0.63
C MET A 335 -17.69 -8.61 0.72
N GLY A 336 -17.64 -7.84 1.81
CA GLY A 336 -18.47 -6.65 2.00
C GLY A 336 -18.21 -5.59 0.92
N MET A 337 -16.94 -5.31 0.60
CA MET A 337 -16.59 -4.38 -0.48
C MET A 337 -17.12 -4.84 -1.84
N THR A 338 -17.02 -6.14 -2.15
CA THR A 338 -17.49 -6.74 -3.40
C THR A 338 -19.01 -6.54 -3.53
N LEU A 339 -19.78 -7.02 -2.55
CA LEU A 339 -21.24 -6.93 -2.60
C LEU A 339 -21.75 -5.48 -2.58
N GLY A 340 -21.08 -4.59 -1.84
CA GLY A 340 -21.44 -3.17 -1.81
C GLY A 340 -21.19 -2.45 -3.14
N LEU A 341 -20.10 -2.78 -3.85
CA LEU A 341 -19.86 -2.28 -5.20
C LEU A 341 -20.90 -2.81 -6.19
N SER A 342 -21.25 -4.09 -6.10
CA SER A 342 -22.30 -4.68 -6.93
C SER A 342 -23.70 -4.12 -6.64
N ALA A 343 -23.99 -3.79 -5.38
CA ALA A 343 -25.21 -3.08 -5.00
C ALA A 343 -25.34 -1.70 -5.66
N LEU A 344 -24.21 -1.01 -5.87
CA LEU A 344 -24.17 0.22 -6.66
C LEU A 344 -24.33 -0.08 -8.16
N ALA A 345 -23.66 -1.11 -8.69
CA ALA A 345 -23.75 -1.52 -10.09
C ALA A 345 -25.19 -1.87 -10.52
N LEU A 346 -25.98 -2.46 -9.61
CA LEU A 346 -27.37 -2.84 -9.84
C LEU A 346 -28.39 -1.70 -9.63
N THR A 347 -27.95 -0.52 -9.18
CA THR A 347 -28.84 0.65 -8.95
C THR A 347 -29.70 1.02 -10.17
N PRO A 348 -29.20 0.97 -11.43
CA PRO A 348 -30.01 1.29 -12.61
C PRO A 348 -31.08 0.24 -12.94
N LYS A 349 -31.08 -0.93 -12.29
CA LYS A 349 -32.01 -2.03 -12.57
C LYS A 349 -33.30 -1.89 -11.74
N ARG A 350 -34.35 -2.61 -12.15
CA ARG A 350 -35.62 -2.69 -11.40
C ARG A 350 -35.39 -3.28 -9.99
N PRO A 351 -36.15 -2.87 -8.96
CA PRO A 351 -35.94 -3.33 -7.58
C PRO A 351 -35.92 -4.86 -7.42
N ALA A 352 -36.82 -5.58 -8.09
CA ALA A 352 -36.86 -7.04 -8.04
C ALA A 352 -35.58 -7.70 -8.59
N LEU A 353 -35.06 -7.19 -9.72
CA LEU A 353 -33.81 -7.68 -10.32
C LEU A 353 -32.59 -7.33 -9.47
N ARG A 354 -32.62 -6.17 -8.81
CA ARG A 354 -31.57 -5.75 -7.88
C ARG A 354 -31.51 -6.69 -6.68
N ILE A 355 -32.65 -6.98 -6.05
CA ILE A 355 -32.72 -7.90 -4.92
C ILE A 355 -32.30 -9.31 -5.33
N ALA A 356 -32.83 -9.82 -6.44
CA ALA A 356 -32.47 -11.15 -6.95
C ALA A 356 -30.97 -11.25 -7.28
N GLY A 357 -30.40 -10.23 -7.94
CA GLY A 357 -28.98 -10.18 -8.26
C GLY A 357 -28.10 -10.14 -7.02
N LEU A 358 -28.45 -9.33 -6.01
CA LEU A 358 -27.71 -9.26 -4.75
C LEU A 358 -27.79 -10.54 -3.93
N LEU A 359 -28.96 -11.20 -3.89
CA LEU A 359 -29.10 -12.49 -3.21
C LEU A 359 -28.28 -13.59 -3.89
N ALA A 360 -28.30 -13.64 -5.23
CA ALA A 360 -27.51 -14.60 -6.00
C ALA A 360 -26.00 -14.39 -5.78
N GLU A 361 -25.53 -13.15 -5.84
CA GLU A 361 -24.13 -12.81 -5.62
C GLU A 361 -23.70 -13.05 -4.17
N ALA A 362 -24.52 -12.67 -3.18
CA ALA A 362 -24.24 -12.98 -1.78
C ALA A 362 -24.10 -14.50 -1.55
N GLY A 363 -24.98 -15.31 -2.16
CA GLY A 363 -24.87 -16.76 -2.15
C GLY A 363 -23.56 -17.26 -2.76
N ALA A 364 -23.18 -16.75 -3.93
CA ALA A 364 -21.93 -17.12 -4.60
C ALA A 364 -20.68 -16.74 -3.78
N ILE A 365 -20.67 -15.54 -3.20
CA ILE A 365 -19.56 -15.07 -2.34
C ILE A 365 -19.49 -15.91 -1.05
N CYS A 366 -20.62 -16.28 -0.45
CA CYS A 366 -20.66 -17.18 0.71
C CYS A 366 -20.14 -18.59 0.38
N LEU A 367 -20.50 -19.15 -0.78
CA LEU A 367 -19.97 -20.44 -1.22
C LEU A 367 -18.46 -20.39 -1.44
N LEU A 368 -17.97 -19.32 -2.08
CA LEU A 368 -16.54 -19.10 -2.24
C LEU A 368 -15.84 -18.99 -0.88
N TYR A 369 -16.41 -18.22 0.05
CA TYR A 369 -15.86 -18.09 1.41
C TYR A 369 -15.80 -19.41 2.17
N ALA A 370 -16.82 -20.25 2.07
CA ALA A 370 -16.80 -21.61 2.63
C ALA A 370 -15.64 -22.44 2.06
N GLY A 371 -15.42 -22.37 0.74
CA GLY A 371 -14.29 -23.03 0.09
C GLY A 371 -12.94 -22.48 0.57
N VAL A 372 -12.80 -21.16 0.69
CA VAL A 372 -11.58 -20.51 1.20
C VAL A 372 -11.28 -20.97 2.63
N ILE A 373 -12.27 -20.98 3.53
CA ILE A 373 -12.10 -21.49 4.90
C ILE A 373 -11.65 -22.95 4.87
N SER A 374 -12.29 -23.81 4.08
CA SER A 374 -11.97 -25.25 4.05
C SER A 374 -10.54 -25.55 3.57
N LEU A 375 -9.95 -24.66 2.78
CA LEU A 375 -8.58 -24.78 2.29
C LEU A 375 -7.55 -24.11 3.20
N ASN A 376 -8.00 -23.28 4.15
CA ASN A 376 -7.12 -22.59 5.07
C ASN A 376 -6.74 -23.50 6.25
N PRO A 377 -5.48 -23.43 6.74
CA PRO A 377 -5.08 -24.15 7.94
C PRO A 377 -5.87 -23.72 9.17
N ASP A 378 -6.01 -24.60 10.17
CA ASP A 378 -6.75 -24.33 11.40
C ASP A 378 -6.28 -23.07 12.12
N ALA A 379 -4.97 -22.80 12.13
CA ALA A 379 -4.41 -21.58 12.71
C ALA A 379 -4.91 -20.27 12.06
N SER A 380 -5.34 -20.32 10.79
CA SER A 380 -5.96 -19.19 10.09
C SER A 380 -7.47 -19.09 10.35
N ASN A 381 -8.08 -20.18 10.82
CA ASN A 381 -9.53 -20.32 11.08
C ASN A 381 -9.84 -20.47 12.58
N TRP A 382 -8.99 -19.92 13.44
CA TRP A 382 -9.07 -20.07 14.91
C TRP A 382 -10.42 -19.61 15.51
N ASN A 383 -11.16 -18.77 14.79
CA ASN A 383 -12.47 -18.21 15.15
C ASN A 383 -13.65 -18.91 14.44
N GLY A 384 -13.38 -19.98 13.69
CA GLY A 384 -14.35 -20.69 12.88
C GLY A 384 -14.91 -19.86 11.73
N ALA A 385 -16.03 -20.31 11.15
CA ALA A 385 -16.60 -19.70 9.95
C ALA A 385 -17.32 -18.36 10.19
N MET A 386 -17.70 -18.05 11.44
CA MET A 386 -18.34 -16.78 11.84
C MET A 386 -19.50 -16.34 10.91
N TRP A 387 -20.36 -17.28 10.49
CA TRP A 387 -21.46 -17.02 9.55
C TRP A 387 -22.38 -15.84 9.93
N PRO A 388 -22.75 -15.62 11.21
CA PRO A 388 -23.54 -14.45 11.58
C PRO A 388 -22.84 -13.11 11.26
N VAL A 389 -21.52 -13.06 11.43
CA VAL A 389 -20.67 -11.89 11.15
C VAL A 389 -20.57 -11.65 9.65
N VAL A 390 -20.40 -12.73 8.87
CA VAL A 390 -20.41 -12.69 7.41
C VAL A 390 -21.73 -12.14 6.89
N LEU A 391 -22.85 -12.72 7.31
CA LEU A 391 -24.19 -12.31 6.87
C LEU A 391 -24.50 -10.87 7.29
N GLY A 392 -24.11 -10.47 8.51
CA GLY A 392 -24.25 -9.10 8.99
C GLY A 392 -23.44 -8.10 8.15
N CYS A 393 -22.18 -8.43 7.84
CA CYS A 393 -21.31 -7.62 6.97
C CYS A 393 -21.90 -7.46 5.56
N LEU A 394 -22.31 -8.56 4.94
CA LEU A 394 -22.93 -8.55 3.61
C LEU A 394 -24.25 -7.76 3.61
N PHE A 395 -25.10 -7.95 4.61
CA PHE A 395 -26.35 -7.21 4.74
C PHE A 395 -26.10 -5.71 4.83
N LEU A 396 -25.20 -5.28 5.73
CA LEU A 396 -24.85 -3.87 5.89
C LEU A 396 -24.30 -3.30 4.58
N ALA A 397 -23.36 -4.00 3.95
CA ALA A 397 -22.72 -3.59 2.72
C ALA A 397 -23.68 -3.54 1.52
N ALA A 398 -24.71 -4.37 1.47
CA ALA A 398 -25.74 -4.35 0.43
C ALA A 398 -26.85 -3.32 0.70
N ALA A 399 -27.28 -3.17 1.95
CA ALA A 399 -28.43 -2.36 2.34
C ALA A 399 -28.13 -0.85 2.29
N VAL A 400 -26.95 -0.40 2.71
CA VAL A 400 -26.66 1.06 2.72
C VAL A 400 -26.55 1.64 1.30
N PRO A 401 -25.80 1.04 0.36
CA PRO A 401 -25.78 1.47 -1.05
C PRO A 401 -27.11 1.17 -1.78
N SER A 402 -27.76 0.09 -1.36
CA SER A 402 -29.21 -0.16 -1.34
C SER A 402 -30.11 1.08 -1.39
N PHE A 403 -30.32 1.63 -0.20
CA PHE A 403 -31.28 2.68 0.09
C PHE A 403 -30.74 4.09 -0.19
N CYS A 404 -29.42 4.29 -0.06
CA CYS A 404 -28.80 5.61 -0.16
C CYS A 404 -27.70 5.67 -1.25
N PRO A 405 -27.97 5.28 -2.53
CA PRO A 405 -26.95 5.26 -3.57
C PRO A 405 -26.32 6.64 -3.81
N GLN A 406 -27.07 7.71 -3.54
CA GLN A 406 -26.63 9.10 -3.71
C GLN A 406 -25.44 9.46 -2.82
N TRP A 407 -25.33 8.82 -1.65
CA TRP A 407 -24.19 9.02 -0.75
C TRP A 407 -22.88 8.51 -1.35
N PHE A 408 -22.95 7.62 -2.33
CA PHE A 408 -21.81 7.00 -3.00
C PHE A 408 -21.50 7.65 -4.36
N LEU A 409 -22.07 8.81 -4.67
CA LEU A 409 -21.68 9.55 -5.89
C LEU A 409 -20.24 10.06 -5.84
N ARG A 410 -19.69 10.30 -4.64
CA ARG A 410 -18.30 10.72 -4.41
C ARG A 410 -17.65 9.84 -3.33
N ALA A 411 -16.37 9.53 -3.52
CA ALA A 411 -15.57 8.72 -2.60
C ALA A 411 -16.20 7.36 -2.25
N ARG A 412 -16.86 6.72 -3.22
CA ARG A 412 -17.65 5.49 -3.00
C ARG A 412 -16.84 4.36 -2.39
N VAL A 413 -15.62 4.17 -2.91
CA VAL A 413 -14.73 3.09 -2.46
C VAL A 413 -14.39 3.29 -0.99
N GLY A 414 -13.88 4.46 -0.60
CA GLY A 414 -13.53 4.73 0.80
C GLY A 414 -14.71 4.56 1.75
N LYS A 415 -15.91 5.02 1.37
CA LYS A 415 -17.13 4.83 2.17
C LYS A 415 -17.52 3.36 2.30
N LEU A 416 -17.48 2.60 1.20
CA LEU A 416 -17.75 1.17 1.19
C LEU A 416 -16.72 0.39 2.00
N THR A 417 -15.44 0.75 1.92
CA THR A 417 -14.37 0.14 2.70
C THR A 417 -14.61 0.35 4.20
N LEU A 418 -14.92 1.58 4.62
CA LEU A 418 -15.24 1.85 6.03
C LEU A 418 -16.45 1.03 6.48
N LEU A 419 -17.50 0.98 5.66
CA LEU A 419 -18.71 0.20 5.96
C LEU A 419 -18.41 -1.30 6.09
N ALA A 420 -17.63 -1.85 5.15
CA ALA A 420 -17.23 -3.25 5.13
C ALA A 420 -16.23 -3.61 6.25
N LEU A 421 -15.55 -2.63 6.84
CA LEU A 421 -14.64 -2.82 7.98
C LEU A 421 -15.38 -2.88 9.33
N VAL A 422 -16.51 -2.16 9.49
CA VAL A 422 -17.16 -1.99 10.81
C VAL A 422 -17.37 -3.32 11.54
N ILE A 423 -18.03 -4.26 10.88
CA ILE A 423 -18.41 -5.54 11.50
C ILE A 423 -17.17 -6.46 11.65
N PRO A 424 -16.36 -6.73 10.61
CA PRO A 424 -15.18 -7.57 10.77
C PRO A 424 -14.17 -7.04 11.80
N LEU A 425 -13.90 -5.73 11.81
CA LEU A 425 -12.95 -5.12 12.74
C LEU A 425 -13.43 -5.18 14.19
N SER A 426 -14.68 -4.83 14.45
CA SER A 426 -15.24 -4.92 15.81
C SER A 426 -15.25 -6.35 16.33
N THR A 427 -15.68 -7.31 15.50
CA THR A 427 -15.64 -8.74 15.85
C THR A 427 -14.22 -9.20 16.12
N TYR A 428 -13.24 -8.82 15.30
CA TYR A 428 -11.84 -9.18 15.52
C TYR A 428 -11.35 -8.69 16.88
N LEU A 429 -11.52 -7.40 17.19
CA LEU A 429 -11.09 -6.81 18.45
C LEU A 429 -11.76 -7.45 19.67
N ILE A 430 -13.04 -7.83 19.57
CA ILE A 430 -13.75 -8.55 20.63
C ILE A 430 -13.20 -9.98 20.76
N SER A 431 -13.02 -10.68 19.65
CA SER A 431 -12.56 -12.08 19.65
C SER A 431 -11.15 -12.23 20.24
N ILE A 432 -10.22 -11.33 19.93
CA ILE A 432 -8.88 -11.35 20.54
C ILE A 432 -8.91 -10.98 22.03
N GLY A 433 -9.83 -10.10 22.45
CA GLY A 433 -9.97 -9.71 23.86
C GLY A 433 -10.61 -10.78 24.74
N ILE A 434 -11.35 -11.72 24.15
CA ILE A 434 -11.91 -12.89 24.84
C ILE A 434 -10.88 -14.03 24.90
N SER A 435 -10.03 -14.14 23.89
CA SER A 435 -9.03 -15.21 23.78
C SER A 435 -7.69 -14.90 24.44
N ALA A 436 -7.45 -13.65 24.86
CA ALA A 436 -6.29 -13.20 25.62
C ALA A 436 -6.57 -13.25 27.12
#